data_AF-A0A8D2E4J5-F1
#
_entry.id   AF-A0A8D2E4J5-F1
#
_cell.length_a   1.000
_cell.length_b   1.000
_cell.length_c   1.000
_cell.angle_alpha   90.00
_cell.angle_beta   90.00
_cell.angle_gamma   90.00
#
_symmetry.space_group_name_H-M   'P 1'
#
loop_
_entity.id
_entity.type
_entity.pdbx_description
1 polymer ?
#
loop_
_entity_poly.entity_id
_entity_poly.type
_entity_poly.pdbx_seq_one_letter_code
_entity_poly.pdbx_strand_id
1 'polypeptide(L)'
;IALSPSDFTKCCKNSAILMVVKCWKENSTLKECLTAHYNDPAFYEQYKMEYLKEKEEFRKTGISTKKGYRSCPQVCRQIFR
;
A
#
# COMPACT_ATOMS: atom_id res chain seq x y z
N ILE A 1 -9.85 15.08 -11.12
CA ILE A 1 -8.87 14.76 -12.19
C ILE A 1 -7.84 13.85 -11.54
N ALA A 2 -8.01 12.53 -11.62
CA ALA A 2 -7.05 11.57 -11.07
C ALA A 2 -6.19 11.08 -12.23
N LEU A 3 -4.91 11.46 -12.26
CA LEU A 3 -3.96 10.84 -13.17
C LEU A 3 -3.78 9.39 -12.73
N SER A 4 -3.98 8.50 -13.69
CA SER A 4 -4.03 7.07 -13.47
C SER A 4 -2.62 6.50 -13.38
N PRO A 5 -2.39 5.36 -12.70
CA PRO A 5 -1.11 4.62 -12.72
C PRO A 5 -0.55 4.41 -14.13
N SER A 6 -1.42 4.47 -15.16
CA SER A 6 -1.06 4.37 -16.56
C SER A 6 -0.17 5.52 -17.06
N ASP A 7 -0.31 6.74 -16.56
CA ASP A 7 0.42 7.91 -17.06
C ASP A 7 1.86 7.94 -16.55
N PHE A 8 2.05 7.59 -15.27
CA PHE A 8 3.36 7.27 -14.71
C PHE A 8 4.01 6.11 -15.50
N THR A 9 3.29 5.01 -15.73
CA THR A 9 3.81 3.85 -16.46
C THR A 9 4.24 4.20 -17.89
N LYS A 10 3.48 5.04 -18.60
CA LYS A 10 3.84 5.54 -19.94
C LYS A 10 5.12 6.38 -19.88
N CYS A 11 5.23 7.29 -18.92
CA CYS A 11 6.42 8.11 -18.74
C CYS A 11 7.66 7.24 -18.46
N CYS A 12 7.53 6.22 -17.60
CA CYS A 12 8.62 5.30 -17.26
C CYS A 12 9.13 4.54 -18.49
N LYS A 13 8.20 4.03 -19.32
CA LYS A 13 8.55 3.32 -20.57
C LYS A 13 9.29 4.21 -21.57
N ASN A 14 8.90 5.48 -21.68
CA ASN A 14 9.50 6.41 -22.64
C ASN A 14 10.84 7.01 -22.15
N SER A 15 11.05 7.07 -20.83
CA SER A 15 12.19 7.78 -20.24
C SER A 15 13.37 6.87 -19.90
N ALA A 16 13.18 5.54 -19.96
CA ALA A 16 14.19 4.52 -19.67
C ALA A 16 15.00 4.86 -18.40
N ILE A 17 16.33 5.03 -18.52
CA ILE A 17 17.24 5.30 -17.40
C ILE A 17 16.97 6.65 -16.72
N LEU A 18 16.42 7.63 -17.44
CA LEU A 18 16.16 8.98 -16.92
C LEU A 18 14.76 9.14 -16.31
N MET A 19 14.06 8.03 -16.06
CA MET A 19 12.70 8.01 -15.51
C MET A 19 12.53 8.86 -14.25
N VAL A 20 13.45 8.75 -13.28
CA VAL A 20 13.30 9.43 -11.98
C VAL A 20 13.27 10.96 -12.14
N VAL A 21 14.07 11.49 -13.07
CA VAL A 21 14.15 12.94 -13.32
C VAL A 21 12.99 13.38 -14.23
N LYS A 22 12.70 12.65 -15.30
CA LYS A 22 11.69 13.04 -16.29
C LYS A 22 10.26 12.85 -15.81
N CYS A 23 10.01 11.82 -14.99
CA CYS A 23 8.67 11.45 -14.54
C CYS A 23 8.32 11.97 -13.14
N TRP A 24 9.09 12.93 -12.61
CA TRP A 24 8.91 13.44 -11.24
C TRP A 24 7.50 13.99 -10.97
N LYS A 25 6.86 14.62 -11.96
CA LYS A 25 5.52 15.21 -11.86
C LYS A 25 4.43 14.14 -11.77
N GLU A 26 4.52 13.14 -12.65
CA GLU A 26 3.65 11.96 -12.62
C GLU A 26 3.85 11.17 -11.32
N ASN A 27 5.10 11.08 -10.83
CA ASN A 27 5.42 10.43 -9.56
C ASN A 27 4.86 11.18 -8.35
N SER A 28 4.93 12.52 -8.31
CA SER A 28 4.36 13.31 -7.21
C SER A 28 2.84 13.10 -7.12
N THR A 29 2.17 13.16 -8.26
CA THR A 29 0.71 12.99 -8.34
C THR A 29 0.30 11.57 -7.94
N LEU A 30 1.02 10.56 -8.42
CA LEU A 30 0.80 9.16 -8.03
C LEU A 30 1.02 8.95 -6.53
N LYS A 31 2.09 9.55 -5.98
CA LYS A 31 2.41 9.48 -4.57
C LYS A 31 1.33 10.13 -3.70
N GLU A 32 0.79 11.26 -4.12
CA GLU A 32 -0.31 11.93 -3.43
C GLU A 32 -1.57 11.06 -3.40
N CYS A 33 -1.93 10.44 -4.52
CA CYS A 33 -3.05 9.51 -4.62
C CYS A 33 -2.87 8.31 -3.67
N LEU A 34 -1.70 7.66 -3.71
CA LEU A 34 -1.40 6.53 -2.83
C LEU A 34 -1.40 6.95 -1.35
N THR A 35 -0.82 8.11 -1.04
CA THR A 35 -0.74 8.62 0.33
C THR A 35 -2.13 8.95 0.89
N ALA A 36 -3.03 9.49 0.07
CA ALA A 36 -4.42 9.71 0.47
C ALA A 36 -5.14 8.40 0.83
N HIS A 37 -4.93 7.33 0.05
CA HIS A 37 -5.49 6.01 0.35
C HIS A 37 -4.85 5.34 1.57
N TYR A 38 -3.54 5.49 1.77
CA TYR A 38 -2.86 4.94 2.95
C TYR A 38 -3.24 5.67 4.25
N ASN A 39 -3.58 6.95 4.16
CA ASN A 39 -3.98 7.76 5.32
C ASN A 39 -5.48 7.67 5.63
N ASP A 40 -6.24 6.85 4.92
CA ASP A 40 -7.65 6.65 5.22
C ASP A 40 -7.80 5.94 6.58
N PRO A 41 -8.38 6.62 7.60
CA PRO A 41 -8.48 6.08 8.95
C PRO A 41 -9.35 4.82 9.03
N ALA A 42 -10.29 4.63 8.09
CA ALA A 42 -11.16 3.45 8.06
C ALA A 42 -10.35 2.16 7.84
N PHE A 43 -9.33 2.20 6.99
CA PHE A 43 -8.48 1.04 6.72
C PHE A 43 -7.52 0.77 7.88
N TYR A 44 -6.88 1.81 8.42
CA TYR A 44 -5.95 1.65 9.55
C TYR A 44 -6.61 0.97 10.76
N GLU A 45 -7.82 1.39 11.12
CA GLU A 45 -8.55 0.80 12.24
C GLU A 45 -8.91 -0.68 11.99
N GLN A 46 -9.29 -1.05 10.77
CA GLN A 46 -9.59 -2.46 10.43
C GLN A 46 -8.37 -3.37 10.66
N TYR A 47 -7.19 -2.99 10.16
CA TYR A 47 -5.96 -3.78 10.35
C TYR A 47 -5.51 -3.81 11.80
N LYS A 48 -5.68 -2.71 12.53
CA LYS A 48 -5.38 -2.63 13.96
C LYS A 48 -6.25 -3.61 14.75
N MET A 49 -7.54 -3.72 14.43
CA MET A 49 -8.44 -4.66 15.09
C MET A 49 -8.06 -6.12 14.80
N GLU A 50 -7.67 -6.44 13.57
CA GLU A 50 -7.15 -7.77 13.20
C GLU A 50 -5.89 -8.13 14.01
N TYR A 51 -4.92 -7.21 14.09
CA TYR A 51 -3.70 -7.39 14.89
C TYR A 51 -4.00 -7.59 16.39
N LEU A 52 -4.94 -6.80 16.94
CA LEU A 52 -5.33 -6.93 18.35
C LEU A 52 -6.01 -8.27 18.62
N LYS A 53 -6.83 -8.76 17.70
CA LYS A 53 -7.49 -10.07 17.80
C LYS A 53 -6.47 -11.21 17.76
N GLU A 54 -5.52 -11.20 16.83
CA GLU A 54 -4.44 -12.21 16.80
C GLU A 54 -3.63 -12.22 18.09
N LYS A 55 -3.36 -11.03 18.66
CA LYS A 55 -2.66 -10.90 19.94
C LYS A 55 -3.47 -11.46 21.11
N GLU A 56 -4.78 -11.26 21.12
CA GLU A 56 -5.68 -11.82 22.14
C GLU A 56 -5.75 -13.35 22.03
N GLU A 57 -5.85 -13.89 20.81
CA GLU A 57 -5.82 -15.33 20.56
C GLU A 57 -4.49 -15.96 20.99
N PHE A 58 -3.36 -15.28 20.75
CA PHE A 58 -2.06 -15.71 21.24
C PHE A 58 -1.99 -15.72 22.77
N ARG A 59 -2.57 -14.72 23.44
CA ARG A 59 -2.65 -14.69 24.91
C ARG A 59 -3.49 -15.84 25.47
N LYS A 60 -4.56 -16.24 24.78
CA LYS A 60 -5.46 -17.33 25.20
C LYS A 60 -4.88 -18.72 24.93
N THR A 61 -4.25 -18.91 23.77
CA THR A 61 -3.89 -20.25 23.28
C THR A 61 -2.39 -20.53 23.28
N GLY A 62 -1.55 -19.49 23.34
CA GLY A 62 -0.10 -19.61 23.17
C GLY A 62 0.35 -19.94 21.74
N ILE A 63 -0.59 -20.13 20.80
CA ILE A 63 -0.30 -20.53 19.43
C ILE A 63 -0.22 -19.28 18.57
N SER A 64 0.94 -19.05 17.97
CA SER A 64 1.18 -17.92 17.07
C SER A 64 0.55 -18.19 15.71
N THR A 65 -0.50 -17.46 15.36
CA THR A 65 -1.11 -17.44 14.03
C THR A 65 -0.37 -16.56 13.03
N LYS A 66 0.79 -15.97 13.41
CA LYS A 66 1.62 -15.08 12.58
C LYS A 66 1.75 -15.62 11.16
N LYS A 67 0.90 -15.14 10.26
CA LYS A 67 1.09 -15.28 8.82
C LYS A 67 2.26 -14.36 8.51
N GLY A 68 3.43 -14.95 8.24
CA GLY A 68 4.66 -14.19 8.09
C GLY A 68 4.44 -12.96 7.21
N TYR A 69 4.87 -11.79 7.69
CA TYR A 69 4.84 -10.48 7.00
C TYR A 69 5.63 -10.45 5.67
N ARG A 70 5.90 -11.61 5.06
CA ARG A 70 6.51 -11.78 3.73
C ARG A 70 5.49 -11.66 2.60
N SER A 71 4.19 -11.80 2.87
CA SER A 71 3.15 -11.43 1.91
C SER A 71 2.71 -10.01 2.20
N CYS A 72 2.54 -9.19 1.15
CA CYS A 72 1.91 -7.87 1.28
C CYS A 72 0.75 -7.97 2.28
N PRO A 73 0.72 -7.16 3.36
CA PRO A 73 -0.44 -7.09 4.22
C PRO A 73 -1.69 -6.92 3.35
N GLN A 74 -2.87 -7.40 3.76
CA GLN A 74 -4.06 -7.22 2.91
C GLN A 74 -4.27 -5.75 2.53
N VAL A 75 -3.66 -4.83 3.31
CA VAL A 75 -3.44 -3.41 3.03
C VAL A 75 -3.04 -3.17 1.59
N CYS A 76 -1.97 -3.80 1.08
CA CYS A 76 -1.60 -3.57 -0.31
C CYS A 76 -2.49 -4.33 -1.30
N ARG A 77 -3.15 -5.43 -0.93
CA ARG A 77 -4.08 -6.08 -1.88
C ARG A 77 -5.27 -5.20 -2.21
N GLN A 78 -5.81 -4.44 -1.27
CA GLN A 78 -6.96 -3.58 -1.51
C GLN A 78 -6.58 -2.27 -2.21
N ILE A 79 -5.38 -1.74 -1.93
CA ILE A 79 -4.86 -0.51 -2.56
C ILE A 79 -4.41 -0.74 -4.02
N PHE A 80 -3.92 -1.94 -4.35
CA PHE A 80 -3.46 -2.29 -5.70
C PHE A 80 -4.49 -3.09 -6.52
N ARG A 81 -5.78 -3.10 -6.14
CA ARG A 81 -6.84 -3.80 -6.88
C ARG A 81 -7.52 -2.90 -7.91
#